data_AF-A0A7X8R6N6-F1
#
_entry.id   AF-A0A7X8R6N6-F1
#
_cell.length_a   1.000
_cell.length_b   1.000
_cell.length_c   1.000
_cell.angle_alpha   90.00
_cell.angle_beta   90.00
_cell.angle_gamma   90.00
#
_symmetry.space_group_name_H-M   'P 1'
#
loop_
_entity.id
_entity.type
_entity.pdbx_description
1 polymer ?
#
loop_
_entity_poly.entity_id
_entity_poly.type
_entity_poly.pdbx_seq_one_letter_code
_entity_poly.pdbx_strand_id
1 'polypeptide(L)'
;LSEGPYPQWYGAQFARPAETRALFQAHGWQTIAAFQTRNPIHRSHEYCTKIALELCDGLLIHPLVGKLKEGDIPADVRMECYQVLLKEYYPEDRALLRVYPMEMRYAGPREALLHAIIRQNFGCSHLIVGRDHAGVGAYYGPFDAQKIFDEIAPEDLIIQPLKIDWTFWCRRCESMASTKTCPHSREDHLLISGTRLREMLTNNEPIPAEFSRPQVLAVLKKFYQTQKGQ
;
A
#
# COMPACT_ATOMS: atom_id res chain seq x y z
N LEU A 1 9.01 7.91 24.32
CA LEU A 1 9.43 7.29 23.03
C LEU A 1 9.85 8.44 22.12
N SER A 2 11.05 8.40 21.53
CA SER A 2 11.52 9.45 20.62
C SER A 2 10.85 9.28 19.25
N GLU A 3 10.28 10.36 18.71
CA GLU A 3 9.71 10.41 17.36
C GLU A 3 10.78 10.75 16.30
N GLY A 4 12.04 10.90 16.71
CA GLY A 4 13.13 11.31 15.83
C GLY A 4 12.85 12.65 15.13
N PRO A 5 13.46 12.88 13.96
CA PRO A 5 13.24 14.09 13.16
C PRO A 5 12.01 13.99 12.24
N TYR A 6 11.27 12.87 12.27
CA TYR A 6 10.17 12.59 11.33
C TYR A 6 9.04 13.64 11.36
N PRO A 7 8.59 14.17 12.51
CA PRO A 7 7.60 15.24 12.52
C PRO A 7 8.06 16.49 11.77
N GLN A 8 9.35 16.85 11.87
CA GLN A 8 9.91 18.00 11.16
C GLN A 8 10.06 17.73 9.66
N TRP A 9 10.48 16.53 9.28
CA TRP A 9 10.69 16.16 7.88
C TRP A 9 9.39 16.02 7.08
N TYR A 10 8.33 15.52 7.73
CA TYR A 10 7.07 15.20 7.07
C TYR A 10 5.91 16.11 7.44
N GLY A 11 6.11 17.11 8.32
CA GLY A 11 5.13 18.16 8.62
C GLY A 11 3.69 17.64 8.76
N ALA A 12 2.78 18.17 7.94
CA ALA A 12 1.36 17.81 7.94
C ALA A 12 1.06 16.37 7.46
N GLN A 13 2.02 15.73 6.78
CA GLN A 13 1.88 14.33 6.38
C GLN A 13 2.24 13.37 7.53
N PHE A 14 2.99 13.80 8.54
CA PHE A 14 3.18 13.00 9.76
C PHE A 14 1.89 13.03 10.59
N ALA A 15 1.51 11.90 11.17
CA ALA A 15 0.45 11.88 12.17
C ALA A 15 0.79 10.96 13.34
N ARG A 16 0.35 11.38 14.53
CA ARG A 16 0.28 10.57 15.74
C ARG A 16 -1.06 9.82 15.80
N PRO A 17 -1.16 8.74 16.60
CA PRO A 17 -2.40 8.01 16.79
C PRO A 17 -3.62 8.88 17.16
N ALA A 18 -3.42 9.88 18.05
CA ALA A 18 -4.49 10.79 18.44
C ALA A 18 -4.94 11.71 17.29
N GLU A 19 -4.03 12.11 16.40
CA GLU A 19 -4.30 13.02 15.29
C GLU A 19 -5.11 12.31 14.19
N THR A 20 -4.77 11.07 13.85
CA THR A 20 -5.60 10.29 12.89
C THR A 20 -6.98 9.99 13.44
N ARG A 21 -7.10 9.67 14.73
CA ARG A 21 -8.41 9.46 15.38
C ARG A 21 -9.27 10.71 15.33
N ALA A 22 -8.70 11.88 15.62
CA ALA A 22 -9.42 13.15 15.54
C ALA A 22 -9.87 13.46 14.10
N LEU A 23 -9.02 13.19 13.10
CA LEU A 23 -9.38 13.33 11.69
C LEU A 23 -10.55 12.41 11.32
N PHE A 24 -10.50 11.12 11.70
CA PHE A 24 -11.58 10.18 11.41
C PHE A 24 -12.92 10.60 12.03
N GLN A 25 -12.89 11.11 13.28
CA GLN A 25 -14.06 11.67 13.93
C GLN A 25 -14.60 12.90 13.21
N ALA A 26 -13.72 13.82 12.78
CA ALA A 26 -14.11 15.02 12.03
C ALA A 26 -14.74 14.68 10.66
N HIS A 27 -14.31 13.58 10.04
CA HIS A 27 -14.92 13.05 8.82
C HIS A 27 -16.18 12.22 9.07
N GLY A 28 -16.54 11.93 10.33
CA GLY A 28 -17.66 11.07 10.68
C GLY A 28 -17.47 9.59 10.33
N TRP A 29 -16.23 9.15 10.11
CA TRP A 29 -15.93 7.76 9.74
C TRP A 29 -16.02 6.84 10.96
N GLN A 30 -16.77 5.74 10.84
CA GLN A 30 -16.88 4.70 11.86
C GLN A 30 -15.98 3.51 11.53
N THR A 31 -15.88 3.18 10.24
CA THR A 31 -15.04 2.11 9.71
C THR A 31 -13.96 2.69 8.81
N ILE A 32 -12.72 2.33 9.12
CA ILE A 32 -11.53 2.81 8.43
C ILE A 32 -10.65 1.61 8.06
N ALA A 33 -10.35 1.48 6.78
CA ALA A 33 -9.37 0.54 6.28
C ALA A 33 -7.99 1.19 6.18
N ALA A 34 -6.95 0.48 6.60
CA ALA A 34 -5.57 0.93 6.46
C ALA A 34 -4.85 0.18 5.34
N PHE A 35 -4.14 0.92 4.50
CA PHE A 35 -3.24 0.37 3.49
C PHE A 35 -1.78 0.66 3.87
N GLN A 36 -1.06 -0.40 4.23
CA GLN A 36 0.38 -0.36 4.45
C GLN A 36 1.11 -0.35 3.12
N THR A 37 2.06 0.57 2.90
CA THR A 37 2.93 0.51 1.73
C THR A 37 4.29 1.16 1.96
N ARG A 38 5.24 0.79 1.12
CA ARG A 38 6.55 1.42 0.96
C ARG A 38 6.92 1.62 -0.51
N ASN A 39 6.03 1.22 -1.40
CA ASN A 39 6.18 1.25 -2.84
C ASN A 39 5.11 2.17 -3.42
N PRO A 40 5.36 2.79 -4.58
CA PRO A 40 4.29 3.42 -5.36
C PRO A 40 3.07 2.50 -5.52
N ILE A 41 1.88 3.10 -5.52
CA ILE A 41 0.62 2.38 -5.69
C ILE A 41 0.33 2.28 -7.20
N HIS A 42 0.32 1.06 -7.71
CA HIS A 42 -0.08 0.72 -9.08
C HIS A 42 -1.50 0.14 -9.09
N ARG A 43 -2.04 -0.23 -10.27
CA ARG A 43 -3.45 -0.64 -10.38
C ARG A 43 -3.85 -1.81 -9.49
N SER A 44 -2.96 -2.77 -9.27
CA SER A 44 -3.20 -3.89 -8.35
C SER A 44 -3.41 -3.42 -6.91
N HIS A 45 -2.56 -2.50 -6.41
CA HIS A 45 -2.72 -1.91 -5.09
C HIS A 45 -3.94 -0.98 -5.03
N GLU A 46 -4.17 -0.18 -6.07
CA GLU A 46 -5.33 0.69 -6.21
C GLU A 46 -6.64 -0.11 -6.14
N TYR A 47 -6.70 -1.26 -6.80
CA TYR A 47 -7.86 -2.14 -6.75
C TYR A 47 -8.11 -2.67 -5.33
N CYS A 48 -7.06 -3.06 -4.59
CA CYS A 48 -7.17 -3.48 -3.20
C CYS A 48 -7.75 -2.37 -2.30
N THR A 49 -7.26 -1.15 -2.46
CA THR A 49 -7.73 0.00 -1.67
C THR A 49 -9.14 0.46 -2.06
N LYS A 50 -9.53 0.28 -3.33
CA LYS A 50 -10.91 0.53 -3.79
C LYS A 50 -11.90 -0.49 -3.23
N ILE A 51 -11.55 -1.78 -3.19
CA ILE A 51 -12.36 -2.80 -2.50
C ILE A 51 -12.56 -2.41 -1.04
N ALA A 52 -11.50 -1.95 -0.36
CA ALA A 52 -11.61 -1.54 1.02
C ALA A 52 -12.55 -0.34 1.23
N LEU A 53 -12.59 0.60 0.28
CA LEU A 53 -13.53 1.72 0.29
C LEU A 53 -14.99 1.31 0.01
N GLU A 54 -15.25 0.19 -0.65
CA GLU A 54 -16.62 -0.33 -0.75
C GLU A 54 -17.13 -0.87 0.59
N LEU A 55 -16.22 -1.26 1.49
CA LEU A 55 -16.54 -1.90 2.77
C LEU A 55 -16.38 -0.99 3.98
N CYS A 56 -15.71 0.15 3.84
CA CYS A 56 -15.38 1.05 4.94
C CYS A 56 -15.72 2.50 4.57
N ASP A 57 -16.08 3.31 5.56
CA ASP A 57 -16.39 4.73 5.37
C ASP A 57 -15.19 5.48 4.77
N GLY A 58 -13.99 5.18 5.28
CA GLY A 58 -12.76 5.80 4.81
C GLY A 58 -11.55 4.88 4.71
N LEU A 59 -10.52 5.40 4.05
CA LEU A 59 -9.25 4.73 3.78
C LEU A 59 -8.08 5.57 4.29
N LEU A 60 -7.22 4.97 5.09
CA LEU A 60 -5.91 5.52 5.44
C LEU A 60 -4.81 4.84 4.60
N ILE A 61 -4.29 5.55 3.60
CA ILE A 61 -3.01 5.21 2.97
C ILE A 61 -1.92 5.57 3.97
N HIS A 62 -1.28 4.56 4.55
CA HIS A 62 -0.40 4.72 5.71
C HIS A 62 1.02 4.21 5.44
N PRO A 63 1.78 4.87 4.55
CA PRO A 63 3.12 4.43 4.21
C PRO A 63 4.11 4.54 5.36
N LEU A 64 5.06 3.60 5.33
CA LEU A 64 6.25 3.62 6.18
C LEU A 64 7.24 4.69 5.72
N VAL A 65 7.74 5.45 6.69
CA VAL A 65 8.94 6.28 6.51
C VAL A 65 10.02 5.83 7.48
N GLY A 66 11.24 5.70 6.98
CA GLY A 66 12.35 5.07 7.69
C GLY A 66 13.61 5.15 6.84
N LYS A 67 14.70 4.53 7.32
CA LYS A 67 15.94 4.41 6.55
C LYS A 67 15.66 3.63 5.26
N LEU A 68 16.02 4.23 4.14
CA LEU A 68 15.88 3.59 2.83
C LEU A 68 16.86 2.42 2.70
N LYS A 69 16.44 1.34 2.03
CA LYS A 69 17.37 0.34 1.49
C LYS A 69 17.96 0.85 0.17
N GLU A 70 19.14 0.38 -0.17
CA GLU A 70 19.74 0.62 -1.48
C GLU A 70 18.79 0.15 -2.60
N GLY A 71 18.54 1.02 -3.57
CA GLY A 71 17.59 0.77 -4.66
C GLY A 71 16.12 1.11 -4.37
N ASP A 72 15.77 1.56 -3.15
CA ASP A 72 14.43 2.09 -2.87
C ASP A 72 14.22 3.45 -3.55
N ILE A 73 13.02 3.66 -4.10
CA ILE A 73 12.59 4.97 -4.59
C ILE A 73 12.55 5.94 -3.40
N PRO A 74 13.16 7.14 -3.47
CA PRO A 74 13.13 8.13 -2.40
C PRO A 74 11.73 8.47 -1.87
N ALA A 75 11.64 8.84 -0.58
CA ALA A 75 10.35 9.03 0.08
C ALA A 75 9.52 10.16 -0.53
N ASP A 76 10.15 11.27 -0.91
CA ASP A 76 9.55 12.40 -1.62
C ASP A 76 8.91 11.97 -2.95
N VAL A 77 9.62 11.18 -3.77
CA VAL A 77 9.09 10.65 -5.04
C VAL A 77 7.89 9.72 -4.81
N ARG A 78 7.94 8.87 -3.77
CA ARG A 78 6.78 8.02 -3.42
C ARG A 78 5.59 8.86 -2.95
N MET A 79 5.84 9.91 -2.15
CA MET A 79 4.79 10.80 -1.69
C MET A 79 4.13 11.55 -2.85
N GLU A 80 4.90 12.02 -3.82
CA GLU A 80 4.37 12.61 -5.06
C GLU A 80 3.48 11.62 -5.81
N CYS A 81 3.91 10.35 -5.95
CA CYS A 81 3.09 9.30 -6.55
C CYS A 81 1.75 9.10 -5.82
N TYR A 82 1.75 9.07 -4.48
CA TYR A 82 0.52 8.90 -3.70
C TYR A 82 -0.41 10.10 -3.85
N GLN A 83 0.13 11.31 -3.81
CA GLN A 83 -0.65 12.55 -3.94
C GLN A 83 -1.33 12.66 -5.31
N VAL A 84 -0.59 12.37 -6.39
CA VAL A 84 -1.14 12.34 -7.76
C VAL A 84 -2.25 11.31 -7.86
N LEU A 85 -2.04 10.10 -7.34
CA LEU A 85 -3.05 9.05 -7.38
C LEU A 85 -4.31 9.43 -6.61
N LEU A 86 -4.17 9.95 -5.38
CA LEU A 86 -5.31 10.34 -4.55
C LEU A 86 -6.10 11.49 -5.19
N LYS A 87 -5.40 12.53 -5.67
CA LYS A 87 -6.02 13.71 -6.29
C LYS A 87 -6.87 13.34 -7.52
N GLU A 88 -6.38 12.44 -8.36
CA GLU A 88 -7.03 12.17 -9.65
C GLU A 88 -8.01 11.00 -9.62
N TYR A 89 -7.85 10.07 -8.67
CA TYR A 89 -8.55 8.79 -8.71
C TYR A 89 -9.30 8.45 -7.43
N TYR A 90 -9.33 9.29 -6.39
CA TYR A 90 -10.06 9.04 -5.14
C TYR A 90 -11.03 10.17 -4.79
N PRO A 91 -12.17 9.86 -4.13
CA PRO A 91 -12.98 10.89 -3.50
C PRO A 91 -12.17 11.57 -2.39
N GLU A 92 -12.09 12.91 -2.43
CA GLU A 92 -11.25 13.71 -1.52
C GLU A 92 -11.64 13.54 -0.04
N ASP A 93 -12.92 13.25 0.22
CA ASP A 93 -13.53 13.10 1.54
C ASP A 93 -13.50 11.67 2.09
N ARG A 94 -12.93 10.71 1.33
CA ARG A 94 -12.90 9.28 1.71
C ARG A 94 -11.50 8.67 1.83
N ALA A 95 -10.45 9.39 1.47
CA ALA A 95 -9.07 8.86 1.54
C ALA A 95 -8.11 9.86 2.18
N LEU A 96 -7.34 9.38 3.16
CA LEU A 96 -6.31 10.15 3.85
C LEU A 96 -4.93 9.54 3.63
N LEU A 97 -3.93 10.40 3.43
CA LEU A 97 -2.52 10.04 3.38
C LEU A 97 -1.80 10.59 4.62
N ARG A 98 -1.28 9.69 5.46
CA ARG A 98 -0.38 10.05 6.56
C ARG A 98 0.77 9.08 6.63
N VAL A 99 1.90 9.50 7.19
CA VAL A 99 3.10 8.69 7.36
C VAL A 99 3.32 8.40 8.83
N TYR A 100 3.98 7.27 9.11
CA TYR A 100 4.48 6.97 10.44
C TYR A 100 5.91 6.38 10.38
N PRO A 101 6.73 6.62 11.42
CA PRO A 101 8.11 6.18 11.42
C PRO A 101 8.22 4.74 11.91
N MET A 102 8.78 3.87 11.08
CA MET A 102 9.11 2.49 11.48
C MET A 102 10.11 1.87 10.50
N GLU A 103 11.10 1.16 11.04
CA GLU A 103 11.94 0.27 10.25
C GLU A 103 11.20 -1.06 10.02
N MET A 104 11.16 -1.50 8.76
CA MET A 104 10.53 -2.76 8.39
C MET A 104 11.43 -3.93 8.81
N ARG A 105 10.85 -4.96 9.43
CA ARG A 105 11.57 -6.14 9.95
C ARG A 105 11.61 -7.28 8.93
N TYR A 106 10.77 -7.20 7.91
CA TYR A 106 10.57 -8.24 6.89
C TYR A 106 10.18 -9.58 7.50
N ALA A 107 9.37 -9.52 8.56
CA ALA A 107 9.01 -10.69 9.38
C ALA A 107 7.66 -11.30 8.99
N GLY A 108 7.18 -11.03 7.77
CA GLY A 108 6.02 -11.66 7.16
C GLY A 108 4.80 -11.69 8.10
N PRO A 109 4.30 -12.87 8.46
CA PRO A 109 3.12 -13.01 9.32
C PRO A 109 3.19 -12.26 10.66
N ARG A 110 4.32 -12.34 11.37
CA ARG A 110 4.45 -11.65 12.67
C ARG A 110 4.45 -10.13 12.51
N GLU A 111 5.03 -9.63 11.43
CA GLU A 111 4.98 -8.20 11.14
C GLU A 111 3.60 -7.75 10.66
N ALA A 112 2.80 -8.63 10.07
CA ALA A 112 1.39 -8.34 9.77
C ALA A 112 0.57 -8.07 11.03
N LEU A 113 0.75 -8.86 12.09
CA LEU A 113 0.13 -8.61 13.40
C LEU A 113 0.63 -7.31 14.04
N LEU A 114 1.95 -7.05 13.99
CA LEU A 114 2.51 -5.78 14.46
C LEU A 114 1.91 -4.58 13.70
N HIS A 115 1.79 -4.69 12.37
CA HIS A 115 1.13 -3.69 11.56
C HIS A 115 -0.32 -3.50 12.01
N ALA A 116 -1.07 -4.57 12.26
CA ALA A 116 -2.44 -4.50 12.74
C ALA A 116 -2.54 -3.73 14.07
N ILE A 117 -1.75 -4.09 15.07
CA ILE A 117 -1.72 -3.39 16.38
C ILE A 117 -1.42 -1.90 16.20
N ILE A 118 -0.45 -1.55 15.36
CA ILE A 118 -0.14 -0.15 15.05
C ILE A 118 -1.37 0.54 14.45
N ARG A 119 -2.04 -0.08 13.46
CA ARG A 119 -3.20 0.53 12.79
C ARG A 119 -4.40 0.66 13.71
N GLN A 120 -4.60 -0.32 14.59
CA GLN A 120 -5.60 -0.25 15.64
C GLN A 120 -5.36 0.96 16.55
N ASN A 121 -4.10 1.18 16.96
CA ASN A 121 -3.74 2.35 17.77
C ASN A 121 -4.02 3.66 17.05
N PHE A 122 -3.78 3.72 15.74
CA PHE A 122 -4.11 4.86 14.87
C PHE A 122 -5.62 5.01 14.57
N GLY A 123 -6.48 4.13 15.09
CA GLY A 123 -7.93 4.22 14.96
C GLY A 123 -8.51 3.49 13.75
N CYS A 124 -7.74 2.65 13.07
CA CYS A 124 -8.26 1.87 11.95
C CYS A 124 -9.01 0.62 12.45
N SER A 125 -10.16 0.35 11.83
CA SER A 125 -10.98 -0.85 12.08
C SER A 125 -10.55 -2.05 11.24
N HIS A 126 -9.93 -1.81 10.08
CA HIS A 126 -9.50 -2.86 9.16
C HIS A 126 -8.05 -2.64 8.70
N LEU A 127 -7.33 -3.74 8.48
CA LEU A 127 -6.02 -3.73 7.83
C LEU A 127 -6.10 -4.52 6.52
N ILE A 128 -5.75 -3.90 5.39
CA ILE A 128 -5.60 -4.63 4.14
C ILE A 128 -4.37 -5.54 4.23
N VAL A 129 -4.58 -6.85 4.07
CA VAL A 129 -3.52 -7.87 4.06
C VAL A 129 -3.56 -8.60 2.73
N GLY A 130 -2.60 -8.27 1.85
CA GLY A 130 -2.47 -8.90 0.53
C GLY A 130 -1.57 -10.13 0.53
N ARG A 131 -1.21 -10.56 -0.68
CA ARG A 131 -0.20 -11.61 -0.91
C ARG A 131 1.18 -11.18 -0.38
N ASP A 132 1.85 -12.07 0.33
CA ASP A 132 3.24 -11.94 0.82
C ASP A 132 3.46 -10.66 1.66
N HIS A 133 2.46 -10.31 2.47
CA HIS A 133 2.49 -9.09 3.29
C HIS A 133 3.67 -9.09 4.25
N ALA A 134 4.51 -8.05 4.14
CA ALA A 134 5.74 -7.87 4.89
C ALA A 134 6.78 -9.02 4.76
N GLY A 135 6.68 -9.82 3.70
CA GLY A 135 7.64 -10.89 3.41
C GLY A 135 8.96 -10.39 2.82
N VAL A 136 9.90 -11.32 2.72
CA VAL A 136 11.18 -11.14 2.00
C VAL A 136 11.55 -12.48 1.38
N GLY A 137 12.14 -12.44 0.18
CA GLY A 137 12.59 -13.65 -0.52
C GLY A 137 11.47 -14.68 -0.67
N ALA A 138 11.75 -15.91 -0.23
CA ALA A 138 10.81 -17.02 -0.22
C ALA A 138 10.66 -17.65 1.18
N TYR A 139 10.88 -16.85 2.25
CA TYR A 139 10.84 -17.34 3.63
C TYR A 139 9.41 -17.63 4.14
N TYR A 140 8.39 -17.08 3.50
CA TYR A 140 6.99 -17.23 3.90
C TYR A 140 6.13 -17.64 2.70
N GLY A 141 5.07 -18.40 2.96
CA GLY A 141 4.05 -18.68 1.97
C GLY A 141 3.26 -17.42 1.59
N PRO A 142 2.66 -17.39 0.39
CA PRO A 142 2.02 -16.20 -0.17
C PRO A 142 0.85 -15.66 0.66
N PHE A 143 0.25 -16.46 1.55
CA PHE A 143 -0.89 -16.05 2.38
C PHE A 143 -0.69 -16.35 3.87
N ASP A 144 0.54 -16.66 4.31
CA ASP A 144 0.78 -16.97 5.72
C ASP A 144 0.51 -15.76 6.61
N ALA A 145 0.74 -14.54 6.08
CA ALA A 145 0.40 -13.31 6.76
C ALA A 145 -1.10 -13.06 6.91
N GLN A 146 -1.95 -13.73 6.12
CA GLN A 146 -3.40 -13.72 6.31
C GLN A 146 -3.83 -14.79 7.31
N LYS A 147 -3.24 -15.99 7.23
CA LYS A 147 -3.59 -17.13 8.08
C LYS A 147 -3.27 -16.89 9.55
N ILE A 148 -2.19 -16.16 9.85
CA ILE A 148 -1.80 -15.90 11.25
C ILE A 148 -2.90 -15.17 12.06
N PHE A 149 -3.79 -14.42 11.40
CA PHE A 149 -4.92 -13.79 12.09
C PHE A 149 -5.96 -14.81 12.57
N ASP A 150 -6.03 -15.99 11.94
CA ASP A 150 -6.94 -17.07 12.35
C ASP A 150 -6.45 -17.78 13.63
N GLU A 151 -5.21 -17.53 14.05
CA GLU A 151 -4.62 -18.01 15.30
C GLU A 151 -4.84 -17.06 16.48
N ILE A 152 -5.37 -15.86 16.23
CA ILE A 152 -5.62 -14.83 17.24
C ILE A 152 -7.10 -14.83 17.61
N ALA A 153 -7.40 -14.86 18.90
CA ALA A 153 -8.79 -14.77 19.35
C ALA A 153 -9.38 -13.40 18.99
N PRO A 154 -10.65 -13.31 18.52
CA PRO A 154 -11.27 -12.05 18.13
C PRO A 154 -11.23 -10.94 19.20
N GLU A 155 -11.22 -11.31 20.48
CA GLU A 155 -11.11 -10.42 21.63
C GLU A 155 -9.70 -9.85 21.86
N ASP A 156 -8.65 -10.52 21.38
CA ASP A 156 -7.25 -10.11 21.60
C ASP A 156 -6.80 -9.04 20.59
N LEU A 157 -7.42 -8.99 19.41
CA LEU A 157 -7.12 -8.03 18.35
C LEU A 157 -8.40 -7.53 17.69
N ILE A 158 -8.79 -6.29 18.01
CA ILE A 158 -10.04 -5.66 17.58
C ILE A 158 -10.03 -5.38 16.07
N ILE A 159 -8.89 -4.88 15.54
CA ILE A 159 -8.75 -4.59 14.12
C ILE A 159 -8.87 -5.88 13.28
N GLN A 160 -9.70 -5.83 12.25
CA GLN A 160 -9.98 -6.98 11.41
C GLN A 160 -9.09 -7.01 10.15
N PRO A 161 -8.55 -8.16 9.75
CA PRO A 161 -7.82 -8.28 8.50
C PRO A 161 -8.79 -8.29 7.31
N LEU A 162 -8.61 -7.37 6.36
CA LEU A 162 -9.22 -7.46 5.04
C LEU A 162 -8.29 -8.28 4.13
N LYS A 163 -8.54 -9.59 4.08
CA LYS A 163 -7.74 -10.59 3.34
C LYS A 163 -8.03 -10.52 1.83
N ILE A 164 -7.19 -9.81 1.09
CA ILE A 164 -7.32 -9.66 -0.37
C ILE A 164 -6.39 -10.65 -1.07
N ASP A 165 -6.94 -11.38 -2.04
CA ASP A 165 -6.19 -12.39 -2.80
C ASP A 165 -5.21 -11.75 -3.79
N TRP A 166 -4.47 -12.54 -4.56
CA TRP A 166 -3.56 -12.04 -5.58
C TRP A 166 -4.34 -11.33 -6.69
N THR A 167 -4.14 -10.01 -6.80
CA THR A 167 -4.80 -9.17 -7.80
C THR A 167 -3.92 -8.91 -9.02
N PHE A 168 -4.57 -8.78 -10.19
CA PHE A 168 -3.93 -8.57 -11.48
C PHE A 168 -4.92 -8.00 -12.48
N TRP A 169 -4.42 -7.38 -13.56
CA TRP A 169 -5.25 -7.08 -14.72
C TRP A 169 -5.38 -8.32 -15.59
N CYS A 170 -6.59 -8.75 -15.91
CA CYS A 170 -6.83 -9.86 -16.84
C CYS A 170 -7.26 -9.32 -18.20
N ARG A 171 -6.57 -9.74 -19.27
CA ARG A 171 -6.84 -9.30 -20.65
C ARG A 171 -8.18 -9.80 -21.17
N ARG A 172 -8.67 -10.94 -20.70
CA ARG A 172 -9.98 -11.50 -21.11
C ARG A 172 -11.15 -10.94 -20.30
N CYS A 173 -10.92 -10.60 -19.04
CA CYS A 173 -11.93 -9.91 -18.22
C CYS A 173 -11.93 -8.39 -18.47
N GLU A 174 -10.93 -7.86 -19.18
CA GLU A 174 -10.73 -6.43 -19.47
C GLU A 174 -10.81 -5.55 -18.21
N SER A 175 -10.32 -6.08 -17.09
CA SER A 175 -10.48 -5.44 -15.78
C SER A 175 -9.46 -5.95 -14.76
N MET A 176 -9.36 -5.22 -13.64
CA MET A 176 -8.70 -5.74 -12.45
C MET A 176 -9.53 -6.88 -11.86
N ALA A 177 -8.86 -7.98 -11.53
CA ALA A 177 -9.47 -9.15 -10.94
C ALA A 177 -8.55 -9.75 -9.87
N SER A 178 -9.00 -10.86 -9.29
CA SER A 178 -8.20 -11.71 -8.42
C SER A 178 -8.39 -13.18 -8.81
N THR A 179 -7.61 -14.07 -8.22
CA THR A 179 -7.82 -15.53 -8.33
C THR A 179 -9.20 -15.99 -7.82
N LYS A 180 -9.91 -15.18 -7.03
CA LYS A 180 -11.28 -15.48 -6.58
C LYS A 180 -12.34 -15.11 -7.62
N THR A 181 -12.03 -14.20 -8.54
CA THR A 181 -13.01 -13.60 -9.47
C THR A 181 -12.69 -13.84 -10.94
N CYS A 182 -11.48 -14.28 -11.27
CA CYS A 182 -11.03 -14.59 -12.61
C CYS A 182 -10.66 -16.08 -12.74
N PRO A 183 -11.31 -16.83 -13.66
CA PRO A 183 -10.98 -18.24 -13.90
C PRO A 183 -9.84 -18.45 -14.91
N HIS A 184 -9.31 -17.37 -15.51
CA HIS A 184 -8.32 -17.46 -16.58
C HIS A 184 -6.92 -17.82 -16.08
N SER A 185 -6.08 -18.31 -17.00
CA SER A 185 -4.71 -18.71 -16.69
C SER A 185 -3.78 -17.49 -16.61
N ARG A 186 -2.57 -17.71 -16.10
CA ARG A 186 -1.55 -16.65 -15.95
C ARG A 186 -1.15 -15.99 -17.27
N GLU A 187 -1.36 -16.65 -18.42
CA GLU A 187 -1.06 -16.10 -19.75
C GLU A 187 -1.96 -14.89 -20.07
N ASP A 188 -3.20 -14.90 -19.57
CA ASP A 188 -4.15 -13.80 -19.72
C ASP A 188 -3.90 -12.67 -18.71
N HIS A 189 -3.02 -12.87 -17.73
CA HIS A 189 -2.76 -11.91 -16.66
C HIS A 189 -1.58 -11.01 -16.99
N LEU A 190 -1.73 -9.71 -16.78
CA LEU A 190 -0.64 -8.75 -16.86
C LEU A 190 0.08 -8.69 -15.51
N LEU A 191 1.28 -9.24 -15.46
CA LEU A 191 2.15 -9.24 -14.28
C LEU A 191 3.51 -8.67 -14.65
N ILE A 192 3.90 -7.57 -14.01
CA ILE A 192 5.24 -6.98 -14.13
C ILE A 192 5.90 -7.03 -12.76
N SER A 193 7.04 -7.69 -12.65
CA SER A 193 7.80 -7.73 -11.40
C SER A 193 8.42 -6.37 -11.09
N GLY A 194 8.73 -6.09 -9.82
CA GLY A 194 9.39 -4.84 -9.45
C GLY A 194 10.74 -4.65 -10.16
N THR A 195 11.50 -5.73 -10.38
CA THR A 195 12.76 -5.70 -11.13
C THR A 195 12.51 -5.31 -12.59
N ARG A 196 11.55 -5.95 -13.27
CA ARG A 196 11.22 -5.61 -14.66
C ARG A 196 10.68 -4.19 -14.80
N LEU A 197 9.86 -3.73 -13.86
CA LEU A 197 9.36 -2.36 -13.85
C LEU A 197 10.51 -1.34 -13.78
N ARG A 198 11.50 -1.58 -12.90
CA ARG A 198 12.68 -0.71 -12.81
C ARG A 198 13.48 -0.70 -14.10
N GLU A 199 13.72 -1.85 -14.71
CA GLU A 199 14.39 -1.92 -16.02
C GLU A 199 13.65 -1.10 -17.08
N MET A 200 12.33 -1.27 -17.16
CA MET A 200 11.49 -0.54 -18.11
C MET A 200 11.56 0.98 -17.89
N LEU A 201 11.48 1.43 -16.62
CA LEU A 201 11.59 2.85 -16.27
C LEU A 201 12.97 3.42 -16.62
N THR A 202 14.03 2.70 -16.24
CA THR A 202 15.42 3.05 -16.53
C THR A 202 15.65 3.15 -18.04
N ASN A 203 15.15 2.19 -18.83
CA ASN A 203 15.33 2.15 -20.28
C ASN A 203 14.32 2.99 -21.07
N ASN A 204 13.44 3.73 -20.39
CA ASN A 204 12.36 4.49 -21.02
C ASN A 204 11.45 3.63 -21.91
N GLU A 205 11.28 2.36 -21.56
CA GLU A 205 10.37 1.43 -22.25
C GLU A 205 8.90 1.78 -21.93
N PRO A 206 7.97 1.47 -22.85
CA PRO A 206 6.54 1.68 -22.61
C PRO A 206 6.02 0.75 -21.52
N ILE A 207 5.32 1.30 -20.53
CA ILE A 207 4.66 0.54 -19.45
C ILE A 207 3.14 0.63 -19.68
N PRO A 208 2.41 -0.51 -19.70
CA PRO A 208 0.97 -0.52 -19.97
C PRO A 208 0.16 0.30 -18.94
N ALA A 209 -0.87 0.99 -19.40
CA ALA A 209 -1.75 1.80 -18.53
C ALA A 209 -2.61 0.91 -17.62
N GLU A 210 -2.77 -0.36 -17.97
CA GLU A 210 -3.40 -1.43 -17.21
C GLU A 210 -2.54 -1.86 -16.00
N PHE A 211 -1.22 -1.62 -16.05
CA PHE A 211 -0.34 -1.89 -14.91
C PHE A 211 -0.35 -0.72 -13.92
N SER A 212 -0.19 0.52 -14.40
CA SER A 212 -0.12 1.71 -13.56
C SER A 212 -0.74 2.93 -14.24
N ARG A 213 -1.29 3.86 -13.45
CA ARG A 213 -1.81 5.13 -13.94
C ARG A 213 -0.70 5.92 -14.66
N PRO A 214 -0.96 6.50 -15.85
CA PRO A 214 0.04 7.27 -16.61
C PRO A 214 0.70 8.39 -15.80
N GLN A 215 -0.05 9.06 -14.93
CA GLN A 215 0.42 10.18 -14.11
C GLN A 215 1.38 9.71 -13.01
N VAL A 216 1.10 8.55 -12.40
CA VAL A 216 2.04 7.89 -11.48
C VAL A 216 3.31 7.48 -12.23
N LEU A 217 3.18 6.94 -13.45
CA LEU A 217 4.34 6.58 -14.27
C LEU A 217 5.17 7.79 -14.69
N ALA A 218 4.54 8.95 -14.92
CA ALA A 218 5.25 10.18 -15.28
C ALA A 218 6.18 10.65 -14.15
N VAL A 219 5.71 10.63 -12.90
CA VAL A 219 6.53 10.92 -11.70
C VAL A 219 7.72 9.96 -11.63
N LEU A 220 7.47 8.67 -11.77
CA LEU A 220 8.52 7.64 -11.71
C LEU A 220 9.53 7.79 -12.84
N LYS A 221 9.08 8.02 -14.08
CA LYS A 221 9.97 8.21 -15.24
C LYS A 221 10.87 9.41 -15.05
N LYS A 222 10.34 10.54 -14.58
CA LYS A 222 11.12 11.74 -14.29
C LYS A 222 12.27 11.45 -13.31
N PHE A 223 11.98 10.71 -12.24
CA PHE A 223 12.98 10.27 -11.26
C PHE A 223 14.07 9.39 -11.89
N TYR A 224 13.70 8.30 -12.57
CA TYR A 224 14.68 7.36 -13.15
C TYR A 224 15.51 7.96 -14.30
N GLN A 225 14.95 8.90 -15.06
CA GLN A 225 15.68 9.63 -16.10
C GLN A 225 16.74 10.57 -15.51
N THR A 226 16.45 11.19 -14.36
CA THR A 226 17.41 12.07 -13.67
C THR A 226 18.60 11.27 -13.12
N GLN A 227 18.38 10.03 -12.67
CA GLN A 227 19.46 9.16 -12.20
C GLN A 227 20.37 8.63 -13.32
N LYS A 228 19.88 8.49 -14.56
CA LYS A 228 20.72 8.08 -15.71
C LYS A 228 21.69 9.16 -16.18
N GLY A 229 21.42 10.42 -15.86
CA GLY A 229 22.25 11.57 -16.23
C GLY A 229 23.35 11.91 -15.22
N GLN A 230 23.43 11.17 -14.11
CA GLN A 230 24.50 11.23 -13.10
C GLN A 230 25.42 10.03 -13.25
#